data_AF-A0A964E1D4-F1
#
_entry.id   AF-A0A964E1D4-F1
#
_cell.length_a   1.000
_cell.length_b   1.000
_cell.length_c   1.000
_cell.angle_alpha   90.00
_cell.angle_beta   90.00
_cell.angle_gamma   90.00
#
_symmetry.space_group_name_H-M   'P 1'
#
loop_
_entity.id
_entity.type
_entity.pdbx_description
1 polymer ?
#
loop_
_entity_poly.entity_id
_entity_poly.type
_entity_poly.pdbx_seq_one_letter_code
_entity_poly.pdbx_strand_id
1 'polypeptide(L)'
;MKQGVAPWQKPWQPGEQFLPYNPTTGKDYRGGNVIWLMAQGHSDPRWMTYRQASAEGAQVRKGEQGTQIQYWIIRGSERVTLPMRKVRQSEARMASC
;
A
#
# COMPACT_ATOMS: atom_id res chain seq x y z
N MET A 1 18.92 26.84 -18.72
CA MET A 1 18.63 25.94 -19.87
C MET A 1 17.19 25.46 -19.75
N LYS A 2 16.34 25.72 -20.75
CA LYS A 2 15.00 25.11 -20.82
C LYS A 2 15.19 23.63 -21.16
N GLN A 3 14.77 22.73 -20.27
CA GLN A 3 14.86 21.30 -20.48
C GLN A 3 14.08 20.93 -21.75
N GLY A 4 14.80 20.43 -22.76
CA GLY A 4 14.32 20.19 -24.11
C GLY A 4 13.47 18.94 -24.22
N VAL A 5 12.29 18.95 -23.60
CA VAL A 5 11.29 17.90 -23.78
C VAL A 5 10.23 18.43 -24.73
N ALA A 6 10.01 17.74 -25.85
CA ALA A 6 9.02 18.15 -26.83
C ALA A 6 7.61 18.12 -26.19
N PRO A 7 6.69 19.04 -26.50
CA PRO A 7 5.40 19.17 -25.81
C PRO A 7 4.51 17.92 -25.80
N TRP A 8 4.69 17.02 -26.77
CA TRP A 8 3.98 15.75 -26.90
C TRP A 8 4.73 14.57 -26.27
N GLN A 9 5.99 14.77 -25.86
CA GLN A 9 6.69 13.80 -25.05
C GLN A 9 6.11 13.87 -23.64
N LYS A 10 5.62 12.71 -23.21
CA LYS A 10 5.10 12.47 -21.89
C LYS A 10 6.21 12.81 -20.86
N PRO A 11 5.97 13.69 -19.87
CA PRO A 11 6.99 14.06 -18.88
C PRO A 11 7.31 12.96 -17.86
N TRP A 12 6.58 11.85 -17.87
CA TRP A 12 6.79 10.71 -16.97
C TRP A 12 7.77 9.69 -17.53
N GLN A 13 8.56 9.06 -16.65
CA GLN A 13 9.51 8.03 -17.08
C GLN A 13 8.79 6.70 -17.36
N PRO A 14 9.11 6.00 -18.47
CA PRO A 14 8.64 4.65 -18.69
C PRO A 14 9.12 3.74 -17.55
N GLY A 15 8.20 3.13 -16.81
CA GLY A 15 8.52 2.24 -15.68
C GLY A 15 8.34 2.84 -14.28
N GLU A 16 8.04 4.14 -14.16
CA GLU A 16 7.60 4.70 -12.87
C GLU A 16 6.21 4.13 -12.52
N GLN A 17 6.13 3.40 -11.41
CA GLN A 17 4.86 2.94 -10.84
C GLN A 17 4.25 4.09 -10.04
N PHE A 18 3.27 4.79 -10.63
CA PHE A 18 2.60 5.92 -9.97
C PHE A 18 1.56 5.49 -8.93
N LEU A 19 1.06 4.27 -9.04
CA LEU A 19 0.05 3.75 -8.12
C LEU A 19 0.73 3.21 -6.87
N PRO A 20 0.14 3.43 -5.68
CA PRO A 20 0.54 2.73 -4.47
C PRO A 20 0.65 1.23 -4.71
N TYR A 21 1.81 0.66 -4.41
CA TYR A 21 2.04 -0.78 -4.55
C TYR A 21 2.85 -1.33 -3.38
N ASN A 22 2.74 -2.65 -3.19
CA ASN A 22 3.50 -3.35 -2.18
C ASN A 22 4.83 -3.86 -2.78
N PRO A 23 6.00 -3.39 -2.33
CA PRO A 23 7.29 -3.75 -2.91
C PRO A 23 7.66 -5.23 -2.69
N THR A 24 7.25 -5.84 -1.56
CA THR A 24 7.52 -7.26 -1.26
C THR A 24 6.81 -8.20 -2.24
N THR A 25 5.60 -7.84 -2.69
CA THR A 25 4.76 -8.69 -3.55
C THR A 25 4.65 -8.20 -4.99
N GLY A 26 5.09 -6.98 -5.28
CA GLY A 26 4.94 -6.32 -6.58
C GLY A 26 3.50 -6.01 -6.98
N LYS A 27 2.54 -6.09 -6.05
CA LYS A 27 1.11 -5.92 -6.35
C LYS A 27 0.64 -4.51 -6.04
N ASP A 28 -0.09 -3.93 -6.99
CA ASP A 28 -0.76 -2.64 -6.81
C ASP A 28 -1.94 -2.75 -5.84
N TYR A 29 -2.12 -1.72 -5.02
CA TYR A 29 -3.34 -1.57 -4.22
C TYR A 29 -4.55 -1.34 -5.13
N ARG A 30 -5.76 -1.66 -4.64
CA ARG A 30 -6.99 -1.58 -5.44
C ARG A 30 -8.12 -0.88 -4.69
N GLY A 31 -9.05 -0.30 -5.45
CA GLY A 31 -10.25 0.35 -4.94
C GLY A 31 -9.95 1.57 -4.06
N GLY A 32 -10.75 1.77 -3.01
CA GLY A 32 -10.63 2.91 -2.11
C GLY A 32 -9.27 3.03 -1.41
N ASN A 33 -8.55 1.91 -1.23
CA ASN A 33 -7.20 1.93 -0.66
C ASN A 33 -6.21 2.72 -1.53
N VAL A 34 -6.37 2.75 -2.86
CA VAL A 34 -5.51 3.54 -3.76
C VAL A 34 -5.66 5.02 -3.47
N ILE A 35 -6.91 5.50 -3.44
CA ILE A 35 -7.24 6.90 -3.18
C ILE A 35 -6.77 7.29 -1.77
N TRP A 36 -7.01 6.42 -0.80
CA TRP A 36 -6.63 6.66 0.59
C TRP A 36 -5.11 6.77 0.80
N LEU A 37 -4.33 5.92 0.12
CA LEU A 37 -2.86 5.95 0.20
C LEU A 37 -2.27 7.13 -0.57
N MET A 38 -2.80 7.48 -1.74
CA MET A 38 -2.36 8.67 -2.49
C MET A 38 -2.65 9.96 -1.73
N ALA A 39 -3.75 10.01 -0.96
CA ALA A 39 -4.11 11.17 -0.15
C ALA A 39 -3.16 11.44 1.02
N GLN A 40 -2.26 10.50 1.37
CA GLN A 40 -1.28 10.70 2.45
C GLN A 40 -0.14 11.65 2.04
N GLY A 41 0.02 11.97 0.76
CA GLY A 41 0.98 12.98 0.29
C GLY A 41 2.45 12.55 0.29
N HIS A 42 2.73 11.24 0.37
CA HIS A 42 4.10 10.73 0.21
C HIS A 42 4.53 10.74 -1.26
N SER A 43 5.79 11.09 -1.50
CA SER A 43 6.38 11.06 -2.84
C SER A 43 6.69 9.66 -3.33
N ASP A 44 6.89 8.72 -2.39
CA ASP A 44 7.19 7.33 -2.70
C ASP A 44 5.88 6.52 -2.78
N PRO A 45 5.60 5.85 -3.91
CA PRO A 45 4.42 5.00 -4.07
C PRO A 45 4.57 3.62 -3.38
N ARG A 46 5.69 3.33 -2.72
CA ARG A 46 5.93 2.06 -2.03
C ARG A 46 5.30 2.04 -0.64
N TRP A 47 4.39 1.09 -0.43
CA TRP A 47 3.72 0.87 0.85
C TRP A 47 3.97 -0.55 1.36
N MET A 48 4.56 -0.67 2.55
CA MET A 48 4.77 -1.97 3.21
C MET A 48 4.41 -1.95 4.70
N THR A 49 4.05 -3.11 5.24
CA THR A 49 3.81 -3.20 6.69
C THR A 49 5.15 -3.16 7.44
N TYR A 50 5.13 -2.72 8.70
CA TYR A 50 6.32 -2.75 9.55
C TYR A 50 6.96 -4.14 9.64
N ARG A 51 6.12 -5.20 9.68
CA ARG A 51 6.60 -6.58 9.74
C ARG A 51 7.31 -7.00 8.45
N GLN A 52 6.84 -6.55 7.29
CA GLN A 52 7.50 -6.78 6.01
C GLN A 52 8.85 -6.05 5.97
N ALA A 53 8.87 -4.76 6.35
CA ALA A 53 10.12 -3.99 6.44
C ALA A 53 11.17 -4.70 7.31
N SER A 54 10.77 -5.08 8.53
CA SER A 54 11.65 -5.78 9.46
C SER A 54 12.12 -7.14 8.96
N ALA A 55 11.30 -7.86 8.19
CA ALA A 55 11.68 -9.14 7.58
C ALA A 55 12.70 -8.96 6.44
N GLU A 56 12.66 -7.83 5.74
CA GLU A 56 13.62 -7.45 4.70
C GLU A 56 14.88 -6.76 5.27
N GLY A 57 14.99 -6.62 6.60
CA GLY A 57 16.10 -5.93 7.26
C GLY A 57 16.04 -4.40 7.17
N ALA A 58 14.90 -3.84 6.74
CA ALA A 58 14.65 -2.41 6.67
C ALA A 58 14.00 -1.90 7.98
N GLN A 59 14.28 -0.64 8.31
CA GLN A 59 13.74 0.03 9.50
C GLN A 59 12.93 1.26 9.08
N VAL A 60 11.69 1.35 9.55
CA VAL A 60 10.86 2.55 9.37
C VAL A 60 11.49 3.72 10.14
N ARG A 61 11.55 4.90 9.50
CA ARG A 61 12.16 6.10 10.08
C ARG A 61 11.46 6.49 11.39
N LYS A 62 12.25 6.98 12.34
CA LYS A 62 11.74 7.39 13.65
C LYS A 62 10.81 8.60 13.48
N GLY A 63 9.57 8.48 13.95
CA GLY A 63 8.55 9.54 13.88
C GLY A 63 7.51 9.33 12.77
N GLU A 64 7.74 8.40 11.85
CA GLU A 64 6.74 8.03 10.84
C GLU A 64 5.55 7.30 11.47
N GLN A 65 4.35 7.60 10.96
CA GLN A 65 3.11 6.98 11.41
C GLN A 65 2.56 6.06 10.32
N GLY A 66 2.02 4.92 10.74
CA GLY A 66 1.42 3.97 9.82
C GLY A 66 0.00 4.39 9.42
N THR A 67 -0.32 4.28 8.13
CA THR A 67 -1.66 4.49 7.58
C THR A 67 -2.48 3.20 7.65
N GLN A 68 -3.73 3.29 8.09
CA GLN A 68 -4.64 2.14 8.15
C GLN A 68 -5.22 1.82 6.77
N ILE A 69 -5.32 0.55 6.40
CA ILE A 69 -5.98 0.09 5.16
C ILE A 69 -7.20 -0.79 5.47
N GLN A 70 -8.15 -0.84 4.53
CA GLN A 70 -9.37 -1.62 4.66
C GLN A 70 -9.26 -2.94 3.89
N TYR A 71 -9.65 -4.05 4.52
CA TYR A 71 -9.73 -5.36 3.89
C TYR A 71 -11.03 -6.06 4.30
N TRP A 72 -11.89 -6.32 3.33
CA TRP A 72 -13.20 -6.95 3.54
C TRP A 72 -13.13 -8.41 3.09
N ILE A 73 -13.45 -9.32 4.01
CA ILE A 73 -13.60 -10.76 3.70
C ILE A 73 -15.07 -11.09 3.85
N ILE A 74 -15.75 -11.36 2.74
CA ILE A 74 -17.11 -11.90 2.78
C ILE A 74 -16.98 -13.39 3.08
N ARG A 75 -17.41 -13.80 4.27
CA ARG A 75 -17.56 -15.23 4.58
C ARG A 75 -18.91 -15.68 4.04
N GLY A 76 -18.93 -16.71 3.20
CA GLY A 76 -20.17 -17.36 2.80
C GLY A 76 -20.93 -17.84 4.04
N SER A 77 -22.27 -17.76 4.02
CA SER A 77 -23.12 -18.19 5.13
C SER A 77 -23.15 -19.71 5.19
N GLU A 78 -22.11 -20.32 5.71
CA GLU A 78 -22.15 -21.72 6.08
C GLU A 78 -22.73 -21.78 7.52
N ARG A 79 -23.85 -22.48 7.72
CA ARG A 79 -24.37 -22.79 9.05
C ARG A 79 -23.40 -23.75 9.72
N VAL A 80 -22.34 -23.19 10.28
CA VAL A 80 -21.25 -23.94 10.86
C VAL A 80 -21.31 -23.73 12.36
N THR A 81 -21.74 -24.78 13.07
CA THR A 81 -21.62 -24.90 14.52
C THR A 81 -20.14 -25.08 14.88
N LEU A 82 -19.33 -24.03 14.68
CA LEU A 82 -17.96 -23.99 15.19
C LEU A 82 -17.89 -22.95 16.31
N PRO A 83 -17.08 -23.21 17.36
CA PRO A 83 -16.84 -22.22 18.39
C PRO A 83 -16.30 -20.95 17.71
N MET A 84 -16.90 -19.80 18.05
CA MET A 84 -16.58 -18.50 17.47
C MET A 84 -15.06 -18.26 17.44
N ARG A 85 -14.42 -18.55 16.31
CA ARG A 85 -13.06 -18.07 16.05
C ARG A 85 -13.17 -16.60 15.68
N LYS A 86 -12.71 -15.76 16.60
CA LYS A 86 -12.67 -14.30 16.50
C LYS A 86 -12.21 -13.89 15.11
N VAL A 87 -13.08 -13.24 14.36
CA VAL A 87 -12.71 -12.63 13.08
C VAL A 87 -11.68 -11.56 13.40
N ARG A 88 -10.42 -11.81 13.06
CA ARG A 88 -9.39 -10.79 13.15
C ARG A 88 -9.63 -9.83 12.00
N GLN A 89 -10.29 -8.69 12.26
CA GLN A 89 -10.08 -7.51 11.42
C GLN A 89 -8.58 -7.24 11.46
N SER A 90 -7.87 -7.63 10.41
CA SER A 90 -6.46 -7.28 10.29
C SER A 90 -6.41 -5.82 9.85
N GLU A 91 -6.50 -4.90 10.80
CA GLU A 91 -6.06 -3.52 10.61
C GLU A 91 -4.57 -3.58 10.29
N ALA A 92 -4.23 -3.54 9.01
CA ALA A 92 -2.84 -3.43 8.60
C ALA A 92 -2.47 -1.95 8.61
N ARG A 93 -1.51 -1.59 9.47
CA ARG A 93 -0.84 -0.29 9.41
C ARG A 93 0.32 -0.41 8.44
N MET A 94 0.24 0.36 7.36
CA MET A 94 1.23 0.43 6.29
C MET A 94 2.10 1.66 6.54
N ALA A 95 3.42 1.54 6.39
CA ALA A 95 4.34 2.67 6.38
C ALA A 95 4.80 2.92 4.94
N SER A 96 4.99 4.19 4.59
CA SER A 96 5.76 4.58 3.41
C SER A 96 7.24 4.32 3.67
N CYS A 97 7.97 3.86 2.64
CA CYS A 97 9.45 3.77 2.67
C CYS A 97 10.12 5.14 2.50
#